data_AF-A0A2P4YRD0-F1
#
_entry.id   AF-A0A2P4YRD0-F1
#
_cell.length_a   1.000
_cell.length_b   1.000
_cell.length_c   1.000
_cell.angle_alpha   90.00
_cell.angle_beta   90.00
_cell.angle_gamma   90.00
#
_symmetry.space_group_name_H-M   'P 1'
#
loop_
_entity.id
_entity.type
_entity.pdbx_description
1 polymer ?
#
loop_
_entity_poly.entity_id
_entity_poly.type
_entity_poly.pdbx_seq_one_letter_code
_entity_poly.pdbx_strand_id
1 'polypeptide(L)'
;MFNARRIAHKFIAREQGEGVGATVRRSLGSQQLRNLDPFLMLDEFNVGLPGGFPDHPHRGFETVTYMLPTSKGHMRHEDFLGNKGELRPGDLQWMTPGKGYLQLQVSLLSTVST
;
A
#
# COMPACT_ATOMS: atom_id res chain seq x y z
N MET A 1 -28.98 16.06 17.35
CA MET A 1 -28.11 15.22 18.19
C MET A 1 -27.24 14.36 17.30
N PHE A 2 -25.92 14.41 17.44
CA PHE A 2 -25.03 13.47 16.77
C PHE A 2 -25.03 12.15 17.55
N ASN A 3 -25.49 11.08 16.93
CA ASN A 3 -25.29 9.74 17.48
C ASN A 3 -23.86 9.31 17.21
N ALA A 4 -23.13 8.97 18.27
CA ALA A 4 -21.78 8.44 18.14
C ALA A 4 -21.81 7.10 17.40
N ARG A 5 -20.95 6.96 16.39
CA ARG A 5 -20.76 5.67 15.71
C ARG A 5 -20.15 4.66 16.70
N ARG A 6 -20.63 3.42 16.67
CA ARG A 6 -20.08 2.31 17.45
C ARG A 6 -19.19 1.44 16.56
N ILE A 7 -18.21 0.78 17.17
CA ILE A 7 -17.39 -0.22 16.48
C ILE A 7 -18.28 -1.42 16.17
N ALA A 8 -18.49 -1.71 14.88
CA ALA A 8 -19.29 -2.84 14.44
C ALA A 8 -18.48 -4.15 14.35
N HIS A 9 -17.20 -4.05 13.98
CA HIS A 9 -16.32 -5.20 13.82
C HIS A 9 -14.89 -4.84 14.22
N LYS A 10 -14.21 -5.75 14.94
CA LYS A 10 -12.82 -5.59 15.38
C LYS A 10 -12.10 -6.92 15.23
N PHE A 11 -10.96 -6.91 14.55
CA PHE A 11 -10.08 -8.05 14.41
C PHE A 11 -8.64 -7.57 14.28
N ILE A 12 -7.69 -8.51 14.41
CA ILE A 12 -6.28 -8.24 14.21
C ILE A 12 -5.91 -8.66 12.79
N ALA A 13 -5.34 -7.72 12.02
CA ALA A 13 -4.71 -8.01 10.74
C ALA A 13 -3.45 -8.85 10.99
N ARG A 14 -3.40 -10.05 10.44
CA ARG A 14 -2.27 -10.96 10.58
C ARG A 14 -1.22 -10.65 9.52
N GLU A 15 0.03 -10.91 9.86
CA GLU A 15 1.15 -10.71 8.95
C GLU A 15 1.18 -11.82 7.88
N GLN A 16 1.45 -11.43 6.65
CA GLN A 16 1.63 -12.33 5.50
C GLN A 16 2.70 -11.78 4.55
N GLY A 17 3.33 -12.65 3.78
CA GLY A 17 4.29 -12.23 2.74
C GLY A 17 3.57 -11.72 1.48
N GLU A 18 4.14 -10.70 0.85
CA GLU A 18 3.73 -10.17 -0.46
C GLU A 18 4.96 -9.75 -1.26
N GLY A 19 4.82 -9.62 -2.58
CA GLY A 19 5.92 -9.21 -3.46
C GLY A 19 7.18 -10.05 -3.26
N VAL A 20 8.33 -9.39 -3.12
CA VAL A 20 9.62 -10.04 -2.84
C VAL A 20 10.16 -9.51 -1.52
N GLY A 21 10.15 -10.35 -0.48
CA GLY A 21 10.73 -10.00 0.83
C GLY A 21 9.97 -8.91 1.60
N ALA A 22 8.74 -8.57 1.19
CA ALA A 22 7.86 -7.68 1.94
C ALA A 22 6.91 -8.47 2.84
N THR A 23 6.60 -7.91 4.01
CA THR A 23 5.54 -8.39 4.89
C THR A 23 4.45 -7.35 4.97
N VAL A 24 3.19 -7.79 4.98
CA VAL A 24 2.02 -6.92 5.09
C VAL A 24 1.08 -7.41 6.17
N ARG A 25 0.36 -6.47 6.80
CA ARG A 25 -0.79 -6.74 7.67
C ARG A 25 -2.05 -6.27 6.95
N ARG A 26 -2.74 -7.22 6.31
CA ARG A 26 -3.94 -6.93 5.52
C ARG A 26 -5.18 -6.87 6.40
N SER A 27 -5.85 -5.73 6.38
CA SER A 27 -7.12 -5.51 7.09
C SER A 27 -8.32 -5.62 6.14
N LEU A 28 -8.57 -4.59 5.33
CA LEU A 28 -9.57 -4.64 4.25
C LEU A 28 -9.08 -5.57 3.14
N GLY A 29 -10.00 -6.34 2.54
CA GLY A 29 -9.68 -7.37 1.56
C GLY A 29 -9.22 -8.70 2.17
N SER A 30 -9.05 -8.78 3.49
CA SER A 30 -8.81 -10.04 4.21
C SER A 30 -10.06 -10.93 4.25
N GLN A 31 -9.91 -12.19 4.66
CA GLN A 31 -11.06 -13.08 4.85
C GLN A 31 -12.04 -12.56 5.91
N GLN A 32 -11.56 -11.78 6.89
CA GLN A 32 -12.39 -11.21 7.96
C GLN A 32 -13.21 -10.00 7.49
N LEU A 33 -12.73 -9.26 6.47
CA LEU A 33 -13.40 -8.07 5.96
C LEU A 33 -13.13 -7.88 4.47
N ARG A 34 -13.70 -8.78 3.64
CA ARG A 34 -13.49 -8.77 2.19
C ARG A 34 -14.09 -7.57 1.49
N ASN A 35 -15.27 -7.13 1.93
CA ASN A 35 -16.07 -6.12 1.25
C ASN A 35 -16.34 -4.95 2.19
N LEU A 36 -15.74 -3.79 1.88
CA LEU A 36 -16.07 -2.53 2.53
C LEU A 36 -16.07 -1.41 1.49
N ASP A 37 -17.08 -1.43 0.61
CA ASP A 37 -17.28 -0.44 -0.45
C ASP A 37 -17.14 1.00 0.10
N PRO A 38 -16.29 1.86 -0.50
CA PRO A 38 -15.54 1.71 -1.77
C PRO A 38 -14.10 1.17 -1.65
N PHE A 39 -13.70 0.71 -0.48
CA PHE A 39 -12.35 0.23 -0.20
C PHE A 39 -12.20 -1.25 -0.53
N LEU A 40 -11.22 -1.57 -1.40
CA LEU A 40 -10.91 -2.94 -1.80
C LEU A 40 -9.88 -3.62 -0.88
N MET A 41 -8.87 -2.88 -0.45
CA MET A 41 -7.72 -3.41 0.28
C MET A 41 -7.10 -2.31 1.15
N LEU A 42 -6.53 -2.72 2.29
CA LEU A 42 -5.71 -1.86 3.13
C LEU A 42 -4.61 -2.70 3.79
N ASP A 43 -3.38 -2.43 3.39
CA ASP A 43 -2.17 -3.06 3.90
C ASP A 43 -1.31 -2.04 4.63
N GLU A 44 -0.90 -2.38 5.85
CA GLU A 44 0.31 -1.83 6.47
C GLU A 44 1.46 -2.75 6.09
N PHE A 45 2.51 -2.23 5.46
CA PHE A 45 3.62 -3.06 4.97
C PHE A 45 4.96 -2.64 5.57
N ASN A 46 5.85 -3.63 5.70
CA ASN A 46 7.25 -3.47 6.02
C ASN A 46 8.09 -4.21 4.98
N VAL A 47 9.21 -3.62 4.60
CA VAL A 47 10.08 -4.17 3.57
C VAL A 47 11.49 -3.60 3.71
N GLY A 48 12.46 -4.51 3.61
CA GLY A 48 13.88 -4.20 3.62
C GLY A 48 14.50 -4.50 2.26
N LEU A 49 15.59 -3.82 1.93
CA LEU A 49 16.38 -4.12 0.73
C LEU A 49 16.97 -5.54 0.80
N PRO A 50 17.06 -6.27 -0.34
CA PRO A 50 16.69 -5.87 -1.70
C PRO A 50 15.22 -6.15 -2.08
N GLY A 51 14.34 -6.31 -1.10
CA GLY A 51 12.92 -6.59 -1.32
C GLY A 51 12.10 -5.39 -1.81
N GLY A 52 10.85 -5.66 -2.21
CA GLY A 52 9.93 -4.66 -2.76
C GLY A 52 8.69 -5.29 -3.39
N PHE A 53 7.94 -4.45 -4.12
CA PHE A 53 6.85 -4.89 -4.97
C PHE A 53 7.30 -4.72 -6.43
N PRO A 54 7.78 -5.80 -7.08
CA PRO A 54 8.26 -5.74 -8.46
C PRO A 54 7.11 -5.42 -9.41
N ASP A 55 7.38 -5.29 -10.71
CA ASP A 55 6.41 -4.92 -11.73
C ASP A 55 5.09 -5.70 -11.62
N HIS A 56 3.98 -4.98 -11.53
CA HIS A 56 2.64 -5.56 -11.42
C HIS A 56 1.56 -4.60 -11.96
N PRO A 57 0.52 -5.10 -12.64
CA PRO A 57 -0.54 -4.26 -13.21
C PRO A 57 -1.59 -3.82 -12.18
N HIS A 58 -2.22 -2.66 -12.42
CA HIS A 58 -3.46 -2.25 -11.75
C HIS A 58 -4.49 -1.76 -12.76
N ARG A 59 -5.77 -2.07 -12.54
CA ARG A 59 -6.86 -1.64 -13.44
C ARG A 59 -8.16 -1.45 -12.67
N GLY A 60 -8.79 -0.30 -12.86
CA GLY A 60 -10.17 -0.07 -12.43
C GLY A 60 -10.35 0.34 -10.97
N PHE A 61 -9.27 0.63 -10.25
CA PHE A 61 -9.29 1.15 -8.87
C PHE A 61 -8.05 2.01 -8.62
N GLU A 62 -8.12 2.89 -7.64
CA GLU A 62 -7.00 3.76 -7.28
C GLU A 62 -6.12 3.13 -6.19
N THR A 63 -4.83 3.44 -6.23
CA THR A 63 -3.91 3.10 -5.14
C THR A 63 -3.47 4.38 -4.43
N VAL A 64 -3.61 4.39 -3.11
CA VAL A 64 -3.11 5.46 -2.25
C VAL A 64 -2.04 4.89 -1.36
N THR A 65 -0.83 5.45 -1.48
CA THR A 65 0.33 5.05 -0.70
C THR A 65 0.73 6.21 0.19
N TYR A 66 0.83 5.95 1.49
CA TYR A 66 1.26 6.93 2.48
C TYR A 66 2.46 6.39 3.25
N MET A 67 3.55 7.14 3.25
CA MET A 67 4.73 6.84 4.05
C MET A 67 4.52 7.38 5.46
N LEU A 68 4.52 6.51 6.46
CA LEU A 68 4.39 6.96 7.85
C LEU A 68 5.53 7.95 8.19
N PRO A 69 5.27 9.02 8.96
CA PRO A 69 6.31 9.97 9.37
C PRO A 69 7.45 9.31 10.17
N THR A 70 7.17 8.16 10.78
CA THR A 70 8.13 7.35 11.55
C THR A 70 8.88 6.31 10.71
N SER A 71 8.59 6.20 9.42
CA SER A 71 9.32 5.30 8.53
C SER A 71 10.79 5.69 8.51
N LYS A 72 11.67 4.72 8.77
CA LYS A 72 13.09 4.85 8.42
C LYS A 72 13.14 4.61 6.90
N GLY A 73 13.77 5.46 6.12
CA GLY A 73 13.90 5.25 4.67
C GLY A 73 12.76 5.77 3.77
N HIS A 74 12.80 5.38 2.50
CA HIS A 74 11.97 5.94 1.44
C HIS A 74 11.56 4.88 0.42
N MET A 75 10.50 5.15 -0.34
CA MET A 75 10.08 4.31 -1.46
C MET A 75 10.38 5.01 -2.77
N ARG A 76 10.78 4.25 -3.78
CA ARG A 76 10.71 4.71 -5.16
C ARG A 76 9.64 3.96 -5.91
N HIS A 77 9.10 4.65 -6.88
CA HIS A 77 8.13 4.13 -7.81
C HIS A 77 8.54 4.56 -9.21
N GLU A 78 8.39 3.66 -10.17
CA GLU A 78 8.40 3.96 -11.59
C GLU A 78 7.12 3.34 -12.20
N ASP A 79 6.68 3.86 -13.34
CA ASP A 79 5.60 3.25 -14.11
C ASP A 79 6.02 2.98 -15.55
N PHE A 80 5.15 2.29 -16.30
CA PHE A 80 5.45 1.90 -17.68
C PHE A 80 5.56 3.05 -18.67
N LEU A 81 5.07 4.24 -18.28
CA LEU A 81 5.20 5.46 -19.06
C LEU A 81 6.51 6.20 -18.71
N GLY A 82 7.31 5.65 -17.79
CA GLY A 82 8.57 6.22 -17.33
C GLY A 82 8.38 7.30 -16.26
N ASN A 83 7.18 7.48 -15.71
CA ASN A 83 6.99 8.37 -14.57
C ASN A 83 7.72 7.78 -13.37
N LYS A 84 8.45 8.62 -12.61
CA LYS A 84 9.19 8.21 -11.42
C LYS A 84 8.83 9.08 -10.24
N GLY A 85 8.80 8.49 -9.06
CA GLY A 85 8.56 9.19 -7.80
C GLY A 85 9.40 8.62 -6.67
N GLU A 86 9.71 9.47 -5.70
CA GLU A 86 10.33 9.10 -4.44
C GLU A 86 9.41 9.58 -3.31
N LEU A 87 8.96 8.66 -2.45
CA LEU A 87 8.15 8.95 -1.26
C LEU A 87 9.02 8.83 -0.02
N ARG A 88 9.17 9.95 0.67
CA ARG A 88 9.86 10.09 1.96
C ARG A 88 8.85 10.00 3.11
N PRO A 89 9.31 9.88 4.36
CA PRO A 89 8.40 9.85 5.51
C PRO A 89 7.46 11.06 5.54
N GLY A 90 6.15 10.80 5.59
CA GLY A 90 5.09 11.80 5.51
C GLY A 90 4.55 12.07 4.10
N ASP A 91 5.20 11.59 3.05
CA ASP A 91 4.73 11.79 1.68
C ASP A 91 3.54 10.88 1.34
N LEU A 92 2.72 11.36 0.41
CA LEU A 92 1.56 10.66 -0.12
C LEU A 92 1.63 10.58 -1.64
N GLN A 93 1.33 9.40 -2.18
CA GLN A 93 1.05 9.20 -3.59
C GLN A 93 -0.39 8.74 -3.75
N TRP A 94 -1.13 9.41 -4.63
CA TRP A 94 -2.44 8.98 -5.09
C TRP A 94 -2.34 8.70 -6.59
N MET A 95 -2.48 7.43 -6.97
CA MET A 95 -2.42 7.02 -8.36
C MET A 95 -3.81 6.56 -8.83
N THR A 96 -4.33 7.24 -9.84
CA THR A 96 -5.57 6.87 -10.54
C THR A 96 -5.19 6.18 -11.84
N PRO A 97 -5.23 4.83 -11.92
CA PRO A 97 -5.13 4.18 -13.21
C PRO A 97 -6.44 4.45 -13.94
N GLY A 98 -6.39 5.26 -14.99
CA GLY A 98 -7.47 5.42 -15.98
C GLY A 98 -7.84 4.10 -16.69
N LYS A 99 -8.02 4.09 -18.01
CA LYS A 99 -8.62 2.93 -18.72
C LYS A 99 -7.75 1.64 -18.73
N GLY A 100 -6.55 1.68 -18.19
CA GLY A 100 -5.65 0.55 -17.93
C GLY A 100 -4.22 1.04 -17.78
N TYR A 101 -3.58 0.78 -16.64
CA TYR A 101 -2.19 1.17 -16.38
C TYR A 101 -1.39 -0.06 -15.98
N LEU A 102 -0.21 -0.22 -16.57
CA LEU A 102 0.75 -1.23 -16.16
C LEU A 102 1.74 -0.57 -15.19
N GLN A 103 1.62 -0.78 -13.88
CA GLN A 103 2.61 -0.20 -12.97
C GLN A 103 3.94 -0.95 -13.13
N LEU A 104 5.04 -0.19 -13.24
CA LEU A 104 6.35 -0.67 -13.64
C LEU A 104 7.37 -0.12 -12.64
N GLN A 105 7.33 -0.68 -11.42
CA GLN A 105 8.24 -0.50 -10.26
C GLN A 105 7.61 0.14 -9.00
N VAL A 106 7.70 -0.56 -7.87
CA VAL A 106 7.88 0.05 -6.54
C VAL A 106 9.18 -0.52 -5.97
N SER A 107 10.29 0.15 -6.26
CA SER A 107 11.60 -0.17 -5.69
C SER A 107 11.81 0.68 -4.46
N LEU A 108 11.82 0.10 -3.26
CA LEU A 108 12.33 0.85 -2.12
C LEU A 108 13.81 1.10 -2.32
N LEU A 109 14.27 2.31 -2.00
CA LEU A 109 15.65 2.54 -1.64
C LEU A 109 15.62 2.89 -0.16
N SER A 110 16.28 2.06 0.65
CA SER A 110 16.44 2.18 2.09
C SER A 110 15.27 1.72 2.99
N THR A 111 15.71 1.00 4.03
CA THR A 111 15.01 0.16 5.00
C THR A 111 13.88 0.86 5.76
N VAL A 112 12.63 0.41 5.58
CA VAL A 112 11.54 0.66 6.53
C VAL A 112 11.73 -0.25 7.73
N SER A 113 12.45 0.20 8.75
CA SER A 113 12.40 -0.42 10.08
C SER A 113 11.62 0.53 10.97
N THR A 114 10.54 0.05 11.58
CA THR A 114 10.11 0.62 12.88
C THR A 114 11.24 0.49 13.90
#